data_AF-A0A2M7VF62-F1
#
_entry.id   AF-A0A2M7VF62-F1
#
_cell.length_a   1.000
_cell.length_b   1.000
_cell.length_c   1.000
_cell.angle_alpha   90.00
_cell.angle_beta   90.00
_cell.angle_gamma   90.00
#
_symmetry.space_group_name_H-M   'P 1'
#
loop_
_entity.id
_entity.type
_entity.pdbx_description
1 polymer ?
#
loop_
_entity_poly.entity_id
_entity_poly.type
_entity_poly.pdbx_seq_one_letter_code
_entity_poly.pdbx_strand_id
1 'polypeptide(L)'
;RKEFLFLLLFPVLIFVFFVFYSYPIWPEYVLGLLVPVVLDFYLAIITVWKNFFGKILVILFFAITFLNVSVFVQSQYFRAYTRNNSSGSYLNQKAVADWVYKDARKGRFGYFVYTPETYTHGMDYLLSWYGKNNPAIIFENKKDTITYLILYPHMTNDEGAYNFWKKNTLRTNGKVILTKTFFGGITVKKLLIEGKEPDVDPNYYQGLIFR
;
A
#
# COMPACT_ATOMS: atom_id res chain seq x y z
N ARG A 1 0.18 -43.18 -5.06
CA ARG A 1 0.21 -41.96 -5.89
C ARG A 1 1.47 -41.22 -5.51
N LYS A 2 2.54 -41.35 -6.29
CA LYS A 2 3.84 -40.70 -6.02
C LYS A 2 3.71 -39.17 -6.08
N GLU A 3 2.76 -38.72 -6.89
CA GLU A 3 2.36 -37.33 -7.11
C GLU A 3 1.80 -36.69 -5.83
N PHE A 4 0.98 -37.42 -5.07
CA PHE A 4 0.43 -36.95 -3.79
C PHE A 4 1.54 -36.72 -2.75
N LEU A 5 2.46 -37.69 -2.63
CA LEU A 5 3.60 -37.55 -1.73
C LEU A 5 4.52 -36.38 -2.13
N PHE A 6 4.74 -36.20 -3.44
CA PHE A 6 5.51 -35.06 -3.95
C PHE A 6 4.86 -33.72 -3.60
N LEU A 7 3.55 -33.58 -3.85
CA LEU A 7 2.81 -32.34 -3.56
C LEU A 7 2.80 -32.01 -2.06
N LEU A 8 2.65 -33.02 -1.20
CA LEU A 8 2.69 -32.88 0.25
C LEU A 8 4.08 -32.47 0.78
N LEU A 9 5.16 -32.95 0.15
CA LEU A 9 6.53 -32.60 0.51
C LEU A 9 7.02 -31.28 -0.13
N PHE A 10 6.34 -30.77 -1.16
CA PHE A 10 6.78 -29.59 -1.89
C PHE A 10 6.90 -28.32 -1.02
N PRO A 11 5.93 -27.98 -0.14
CA PRO A 11 6.09 -26.87 0.80
C PRO A 11 7.32 -27.04 1.70
N VAL A 12 7.56 -28.26 2.20
CA VAL A 12 8.72 -28.56 3.06
C VAL A 12 10.03 -28.28 2.31
N LEU A 13 10.14 -28.71 1.05
CA LEU A 13 11.32 -28.44 0.22
C LEU A 13 11.56 -26.94 0.03
N ILE A 14 10.51 -26.16 -0.24
CA ILE A 14 10.62 -24.70 -0.37
C ILE A 14 11.06 -24.05 0.95
N PHE A 15 10.54 -24.50 2.09
CA PHE A 15 10.98 -24.00 3.39
C PHE A 15 12.43 -24.36 3.71
N VAL A 16 12.95 -25.50 3.25
CA VAL A 16 14.38 -25.83 3.35
C VAL A 16 15.24 -24.81 2.60
N PHE A 17 14.81 -24.33 1.43
CA PHE A 17 15.53 -23.24 0.75
C PHE A 17 15.47 -21.92 1.52
N PHE A 18 14.33 -21.61 2.14
CA PHE A 18 14.19 -20.41 2.96
C PHE A 18 15.05 -20.42 4.23
N VAL A 19 15.52 -21.57 4.72
CA VAL A 19 16.50 -21.61 5.84
C VAL A 19 17.76 -20.84 5.51
N PHE A 20 18.15 -20.77 4.24
CA PHE A 20 19.33 -20.03 3.79
C PHE A 20 19.04 -18.56 3.48
N TYR A 21 17.78 -18.11 3.58
CA TYR A 21 17.38 -16.75 3.31
C TYR A 21 17.54 -15.88 4.57
N SER A 22 18.39 -14.86 4.51
CA SER A 22 18.77 -14.06 5.68
C SER A 22 17.73 -13.03 6.13
N TYR A 23 16.66 -12.83 5.37
CA TYR A 23 15.63 -11.84 5.66
C TYR A 23 14.31 -12.50 6.07
N PRO A 24 13.38 -11.77 6.71
CA PRO A 24 12.05 -12.27 7.00
C PRO A 24 11.32 -12.76 5.73
N ILE A 25 10.63 -13.89 5.84
CA ILE A 25 9.80 -14.43 4.76
C ILE A 25 8.46 -13.70 4.80
N TRP A 26 8.20 -12.87 3.80
CA TRP A 26 6.94 -12.16 3.68
C TRP A 26 5.86 -13.10 3.09
N PRO A 27 4.57 -12.93 3.45
CA PRO A 27 3.48 -13.79 2.97
C PRO A 27 3.42 -13.92 1.44
N GLU A 28 3.81 -12.86 0.72
CA GLU A 28 3.79 -12.83 -0.74
C GLU A 28 4.80 -13.80 -1.36
N TYR A 29 5.89 -14.11 -0.65
CA TYR A 29 6.95 -15.01 -1.13
C TYR A 29 6.48 -16.46 -1.20
N VAL A 30 5.50 -16.82 -0.37
CA VAL A 30 4.94 -18.18 -0.29
C VAL A 30 3.61 -18.31 -1.02
N LEU A 31 3.10 -17.26 -1.68
CA LEU A 31 1.88 -17.35 -2.48
C LEU A 31 1.96 -18.42 -3.57
N GLY A 32 3.15 -18.65 -4.13
CA GLY A 32 3.39 -19.73 -5.10
C GLY A 32 3.12 -21.14 -4.55
N LEU A 33 3.20 -21.34 -3.22
CA LEU A 33 2.87 -22.61 -2.56
C LEU A 33 1.38 -22.93 -2.59
N LEU A 34 0.52 -21.97 -2.92
CA LEU A 34 -0.91 -22.19 -3.00
C LEU A 34 -1.27 -23.22 -4.09
N VAL A 35 -0.56 -23.22 -5.22
CA VAL A 35 -0.80 -24.18 -6.32
C VAL A 35 -0.60 -25.63 -5.88
N PRO A 36 0.57 -26.05 -5.36
CA PRO A 36 0.77 -27.43 -4.93
C PRO A 36 -0.16 -27.82 -3.77
N VAL A 37 -0.44 -26.90 -2.84
CA VAL A 37 -1.38 -27.17 -1.72
C VAL A 37 -2.81 -27.41 -2.22
N VAL A 38 -3.29 -26.62 -3.20
CA VAL A 38 -4.62 -26.83 -3.79
C VAL A 38 -4.70 -28.15 -4.54
N LEU A 39 -3.64 -28.54 -5.27
CA LEU A 39 -3.59 -29.82 -5.96
C LEU A 39 -3.57 -31.01 -4.98
N ASP A 40 -2.81 -30.90 -3.89
CA ASP A 40 -2.78 -31.89 -2.82
C ASP A 40 -4.15 -32.06 -2.18
N PHE A 41 -4.78 -30.94 -1.84
CA PHE A 41 -6.13 -30.89 -1.28
C PHE A 41 -7.18 -31.52 -2.20
N TYR A 42 -7.10 -31.26 -3.51
CA TYR A 42 -7.97 -31.90 -4.51
C TYR A 42 -7.80 -33.42 -4.55
N LEU A 43 -6.56 -33.92 -4.54
CA LEU A 43 -6.28 -35.35 -4.52
C LEU A 43 -6.76 -36.01 -3.23
N ALA A 44 -6.64 -35.32 -2.08
CA ALA A 44 -7.16 -35.78 -0.81
C ALA A 44 -8.69 -35.93 -0.86
N ILE A 45 -9.42 -34.93 -1.38
CA ILE A 45 -10.88 -34.98 -1.54
C ILE A 45 -11.29 -36.20 -2.37
N ILE A 46 -10.70 -36.39 -3.57
CA ILE A 46 -11.05 -37.52 -4.45
C ILE A 46 -10.80 -38.86 -3.75
N THR A 47 -9.73 -38.95 -2.98
CA THR A 47 -9.36 -40.17 -2.29
C THR A 47 -10.38 -40.51 -1.20
N VAL A 48 -10.81 -39.51 -0.43
CA VAL A 48 -11.80 -39.68 0.65
C VAL A 48 -13.21 -39.90 0.08
N TRP A 49 -13.59 -39.24 -1.01
CA TRP A 49 -14.95 -39.27 -1.60
C TRP A 49 -15.40 -40.64 -2.16
N LYS A 50 -14.53 -41.65 -2.18
CA LYS A 50 -14.82 -42.96 -2.77
C LYS A 50 -15.98 -43.70 -2.09
N ASN A 51 -16.11 -43.57 -0.76
CA ASN A 51 -17.07 -44.33 0.04
C ASN A 51 -18.10 -43.41 0.71
N PHE A 52 -19.25 -43.95 1.09
CA PHE A 52 -20.35 -43.19 1.69
C PHE A 52 -19.92 -42.34 2.90
N PHE A 53 -19.18 -42.94 3.84
CA PHE A 53 -18.63 -42.22 4.99
C PHE A 53 -17.68 -41.09 4.60
N GLY A 54 -16.85 -41.29 3.58
CA GLY A 54 -15.94 -40.26 3.12
C GLY A 54 -16.65 -39.09 2.44
N LYS A 55 -17.75 -39.34 1.72
CA LYS A 55 -18.62 -38.28 1.19
C LYS A 55 -19.20 -37.44 2.33
N ILE A 56 -19.69 -38.09 3.39
CA ILE A 56 -20.18 -37.39 4.60
C ILE A 56 -19.09 -36.52 5.19
N LEU A 57 -17.86 -37.04 5.36
CA LEU A 57 -16.74 -36.27 5.91
C LEU A 57 -16.39 -35.04 5.06
N VAL A 58 -16.36 -35.18 3.74
CA VAL A 58 -16.07 -34.04 2.85
C VAL A 58 -17.19 -33.01 2.88
N ILE A 59 -18.46 -33.44 2.87
CA ILE A 59 -19.61 -32.53 3.02
C ILE A 59 -19.55 -31.79 4.36
N LEU A 60 -19.26 -32.51 5.45
CA LEU A 60 -19.12 -31.93 6.78
C LEU A 60 -17.98 -30.92 6.84
N PHE A 61 -16.82 -31.25 6.25
CA PHE A 61 -15.69 -30.32 6.12
C PHE A 61 -16.13 -29.03 5.43
N PHE A 62 -16.73 -29.11 4.24
CA PHE A 62 -17.16 -27.91 3.52
C PHE A 62 -18.24 -27.14 4.27
N ALA A 63 -19.20 -27.80 4.92
CA ALA A 63 -20.22 -27.15 5.72
C ALA A 63 -19.61 -26.37 6.89
N ILE A 64 -18.69 -26.98 7.64
CA ILE A 64 -17.99 -26.33 8.76
C ILE A 64 -17.13 -25.18 8.25
N THR A 65 -16.34 -25.39 7.19
CA THR A 65 -15.50 -24.33 6.61
C THR A 65 -16.34 -23.17 6.09
N PHE A 66 -17.45 -23.45 5.41
CA PHE A 66 -18.35 -22.42 4.90
C PHE A 66 -18.96 -21.58 6.02
N LEU A 67 -19.39 -22.20 7.12
CA LEU A 67 -19.89 -21.47 8.29
C LEU A 67 -18.81 -20.57 8.91
N ASN A 68 -17.59 -21.10 9.11
CA ASN A 68 -16.47 -20.32 9.65
C ASN A 68 -16.09 -19.14 8.75
N VAL A 69 -15.98 -19.38 7.44
CA VAL A 69 -15.69 -18.33 6.46
C VAL A 69 -16.81 -17.29 6.43
N SER A 70 -18.07 -17.70 6.49
CA SER A 70 -19.21 -16.78 6.48
C SER A 70 -19.22 -15.89 7.72
N VAL A 71 -18.97 -16.45 8.91
CA VAL A 71 -18.84 -15.68 10.16
C VAL A 71 -17.67 -14.71 10.07
N PHE A 72 -16.51 -15.16 9.57
CA PHE A 72 -15.34 -14.30 9.39
C PHE A 72 -15.67 -13.15 8.43
N VAL A 73 -16.19 -13.45 7.25
CA VAL A 73 -16.55 -12.44 6.24
C VAL A 73 -17.58 -11.45 6.79
N GLN A 74 -18.59 -11.94 7.52
CA GLN A 74 -19.55 -11.09 8.20
C GLN A 74 -18.89 -10.17 9.24
N SER A 75 -17.98 -10.71 10.04
CA SER A 75 -17.30 -9.94 11.08
C SER A 75 -16.33 -8.89 10.52
N GLN A 76 -15.67 -9.16 9.39
CA GLN A 76 -14.62 -8.30 8.84
C GLN A 76 -15.12 -7.32 7.77
N TYR A 77 -16.06 -7.75 6.93
CA TYR A 77 -16.49 -6.97 5.77
C TYR A 77 -17.90 -6.41 5.90
N PHE A 78 -18.80 -7.08 6.63
CA PHE A 78 -20.21 -6.64 6.75
C PHE A 78 -20.52 -5.89 8.05
N ARG A 79 -19.74 -6.07 9.12
CA ARG A 79 -19.81 -5.15 10.27
C ARG A 79 -19.20 -3.81 9.89
N ALA A 80 -19.76 -2.72 10.41
CA ALA A 80 -19.43 -1.34 10.05
C ALA A 80 -17.91 -1.16 9.97
N TYR A 81 -17.41 -0.93 8.76
CA TYR A 81 -16.00 -0.63 8.49
C TYR A 81 -15.52 0.42 9.47
N THR A 82 -14.65 0.02 10.40
CA THR A 82 -13.97 0.96 11.28
C THR A 82 -12.90 1.63 10.43
N ARG A 83 -12.99 2.96 10.32
CA ARG A 83 -12.03 3.74 9.53
C ARG A 83 -10.62 3.40 9.99
N ASN A 84 -9.81 2.81 9.10
CA ASN A 84 -8.45 2.45 9.44
C ASN A 84 -7.65 3.72 9.75
N ASN A 85 -7.02 3.77 10.93
CA ASN A 85 -6.20 4.88 11.42
C ASN A 85 -4.81 4.94 10.74
N SER A 86 -4.53 4.09 9.77
CA SER A 86 -3.25 4.08 9.06
C SER A 86 -3.18 5.14 7.96
N SER A 87 -2.00 5.73 7.76
CA SER A 87 -1.66 6.52 6.56
C SER A 87 -1.69 5.67 5.29
N GLY A 88 -1.54 4.34 5.41
CA GLY A 88 -1.71 3.37 4.33
C GLY A 88 -3.17 3.18 3.89
N SER A 89 -4.15 3.68 4.66
CA SER A 89 -5.57 3.56 4.31
C SER A 89 -5.92 4.36 3.05
N TYR A 90 -6.44 3.68 2.03
CA TYR A 90 -6.87 4.31 0.78
C TYR A 90 -7.87 5.45 1.00
N LEU A 91 -8.80 5.31 1.95
CA LEU A 91 -9.77 6.37 2.25
C LEU A 91 -9.13 7.64 2.83
N ASN A 92 -8.06 7.49 3.61
CA ASN A 92 -7.33 8.62 4.18
C ASN A 92 -6.50 9.32 3.09
N GLN A 93 -5.81 8.55 2.24
CA GLN A 93 -5.07 9.10 1.10
C GLN A 93 -5.99 9.78 0.08
N LYS A 94 -7.17 9.19 -0.20
CA LYS A 94 -8.20 9.80 -1.04
C LYS A 94 -8.68 11.13 -0.48
N ALA A 95 -8.90 11.22 0.83
CA ALA A 95 -9.30 12.46 1.49
C ALA A 95 -8.23 13.57 1.37
N VAL A 96 -6.95 13.19 1.39
CA VAL A 96 -5.82 14.10 1.15
C VAL A 96 -5.86 14.63 -0.29
N ALA A 97 -5.94 13.75 -1.28
CA ALA A 97 -6.00 14.15 -2.70
C ALA A 97 -7.23 15.03 -3.00
N ASP A 98 -8.41 14.63 -2.53
CA ASP A 98 -9.65 15.40 -2.65
C ASP A 98 -9.50 16.81 -2.08
N TRP A 99 -8.86 16.94 -0.92
CA TRP A 99 -8.65 18.24 -0.29
C TRP A 99 -7.64 19.11 -1.05
N VAL A 100 -6.54 18.54 -1.54
CA VAL A 100 -5.55 19.27 -2.36
C VAL A 100 -6.23 19.86 -3.58
N TYR A 101 -7.04 19.07 -4.29
CA TYR A 101 -7.80 19.54 -5.45
C TYR A 101 -8.82 20.61 -5.12
N LYS A 102 -9.58 20.45 -4.02
CA LYS A 102 -10.54 21.47 -3.57
C LYS A 102 -9.87 22.78 -3.17
N ASP A 103 -8.71 22.71 -2.51
CA ASP A 103 -7.95 23.88 -2.08
C ASP A 103 -7.24 24.59 -3.24
N ALA A 104 -6.71 23.84 -4.22
CA ALA A 104 -6.10 24.37 -5.42
C ALA A 104 -7.10 25.12 -6.34
N ARG A 105 -8.40 24.83 -6.19
CA ARG A 105 -9.49 25.43 -6.97
C ARG A 105 -9.25 25.29 -8.48
N LYS A 106 -9.06 26.41 -9.20
CA LYS A 106 -8.70 26.44 -10.61
C LYS A 106 -7.29 27.00 -10.70
N GLY A 107 -6.41 26.35 -11.45
CA GLY A 107 -5.06 26.85 -11.66
C GLY A 107 -4.01 25.76 -11.70
N ARG A 108 -2.75 26.19 -11.59
CA ARG A 108 -1.59 25.33 -11.66
C ARG A 108 -1.00 25.15 -10.25
N PHE A 109 -0.60 23.93 -9.88
CA PHE A 109 0.13 23.68 -8.64
C PHE A 109 1.22 22.64 -8.79
N GLY A 110 2.28 22.83 -8.00
CA GLY A 110 3.32 21.85 -7.77
C GLY A 110 2.93 20.90 -6.65
N TYR A 111 3.45 19.68 -6.66
CA TYR A 111 3.31 18.79 -5.52
C TYR A 111 4.55 17.92 -5.32
N PHE A 112 4.80 17.54 -4.08
CA PHE A 112 5.81 16.55 -3.72
C PHE A 112 5.29 15.66 -2.60
N VAL A 113 5.63 14.37 -2.67
CA VAL A 113 5.18 13.37 -1.71
C VAL A 113 6.38 12.81 -0.97
N TYR A 114 6.30 12.79 0.34
CA TYR A 114 7.26 12.10 1.19
C TYR A 114 6.60 10.88 1.81
N THR A 115 7.19 9.71 1.58
CA THR A 115 6.86 8.46 2.28
C THR A 115 8.13 7.85 2.90
N PRO A 116 8.05 7.21 4.08
CA PRO A 116 9.22 6.56 4.68
C PRO A 116 9.79 5.43 3.83
N GLU A 117 8.93 4.70 3.13
CA GLU A 117 9.28 3.57 2.26
C GLU A 117 9.65 4.01 0.84
N THR A 118 9.84 5.31 0.62
CA THR A 118 10.30 5.96 -0.64
C THR A 118 9.43 5.76 -1.88
N TYR A 119 8.26 5.13 -1.78
CA TYR A 119 7.28 5.03 -2.88
C TYR A 119 6.20 6.11 -2.80
N THR A 120 6.10 6.95 -3.85
CA THR A 120 5.08 8.00 -3.97
C THR A 120 3.87 7.57 -4.80
N HIS A 121 3.95 6.41 -5.45
CA HIS A 121 3.01 5.94 -6.48
C HIS A 121 1.53 5.99 -6.06
N GLY A 122 1.21 5.64 -4.81
CA GLY A 122 -0.18 5.64 -4.33
C GLY A 122 -0.81 7.03 -4.39
N MET A 123 -0.07 8.06 -3.94
CA MET A 123 -0.53 9.44 -3.97
C MET A 123 -0.44 10.03 -5.39
N ASP A 124 0.62 9.72 -6.15
CA ASP A 124 0.77 10.14 -7.55
C ASP A 124 -0.41 9.67 -8.41
N TYR A 125 -0.82 8.41 -8.23
CA TYR A 125 -1.98 7.85 -8.91
C TYR A 125 -3.27 8.57 -8.51
N LEU A 126 -3.49 8.80 -7.21
CA LEU A 126 -4.68 9.50 -6.74
C LEU A 126 -4.76 10.93 -7.29
N LEU A 127 -3.67 11.69 -7.21
CA LEU A 127 -3.62 13.03 -7.78
C LEU A 127 -3.86 13.00 -9.30
N SER A 128 -3.30 12.02 -10.01
CA SER A 128 -3.55 11.84 -11.44
C SER A 128 -4.99 11.51 -11.78
N TRP A 129 -5.63 10.65 -10.98
CA TRP A 129 -7.03 10.28 -11.15
C TRP A 129 -7.97 11.47 -10.90
N TYR A 130 -7.71 12.27 -9.85
CA TYR A 130 -8.45 13.51 -9.62
C TYR A 130 -8.21 14.54 -10.72
N GLY A 131 -7.00 14.63 -11.27
CA GLY A 131 -6.66 15.54 -12.37
C GLY A 131 -7.41 15.24 -13.66
N LYS A 132 -7.55 13.95 -14.00
CA LYS A 132 -8.39 13.53 -15.14
C LYS A 132 -9.84 13.99 -15.02
N ASN A 133 -10.37 14.03 -13.80
CA ASN A 133 -11.74 14.51 -13.52
C ASN A 133 -11.83 16.04 -13.39
N ASN A 134 -10.70 16.76 -13.38
CA ASN A 134 -10.62 18.21 -13.20
C ASN A 134 -9.65 18.84 -14.22
N PRO A 135 -9.97 18.85 -15.53
CA PRO A 135 -9.03 19.27 -16.59
C PRO A 135 -8.62 20.76 -16.52
N ALA A 136 -9.34 21.59 -15.76
CA ALA A 136 -8.99 22.99 -15.52
C ALA A 136 -7.83 23.18 -14.52
N ILE A 137 -7.33 22.09 -13.93
CA ILE A 137 -6.25 22.08 -12.94
C ILE A 137 -5.03 21.43 -13.58
N ILE A 138 -3.93 22.17 -13.60
CA ILE A 138 -2.63 21.67 -14.08
C ILE A 138 -1.82 21.33 -12.84
N PHE A 139 -1.45 20.07 -12.68
CA PHE A 139 -0.63 19.63 -11.56
C PHE A 139 0.61 18.94 -12.09
N GLU A 140 1.76 19.25 -11.51
CA GLU A 140 3.02 18.63 -11.88
C GLU A 140 3.82 18.32 -10.62
N ASN A 141 4.62 17.25 -10.68
CA ASN A 141 5.59 16.92 -9.64
C ASN A 141 6.83 17.83 -9.77
N LYS A 142 6.60 19.14 -9.79
CA LYS A 142 7.61 20.19 -9.95
C LYS A 142 7.26 21.35 -9.03
N LYS A 143 8.23 22.19 -8.70
CA LYS A 143 7.97 23.40 -7.92
C LYS A 143 7.15 24.37 -8.77
N ASP A 144 6.11 24.92 -8.15
CA ASP A 144 5.31 26.02 -8.66
C ASP A 144 5.04 27.03 -7.54
N THR A 145 4.48 28.19 -7.88
CA THR A 145 4.14 29.27 -6.95
C THR A 145 3.34 28.73 -5.77
N ILE A 146 2.35 27.88 -6.05
CA ILE A 146 1.67 27.07 -5.04
C ILE A 146 2.19 25.65 -5.15
N THR A 147 2.84 25.15 -4.10
CA THR A 147 3.35 23.78 -4.03
C THR A 147 2.83 23.05 -2.79
N TYR A 148 2.27 21.86 -2.96
CA TYR A 148 1.80 21.03 -1.84
C TYR A 148 2.85 19.98 -1.47
N LEU A 149 3.25 19.95 -0.20
CA LEU A 149 4.05 18.86 0.36
C LEU A 149 3.13 17.90 1.10
N ILE A 150 3.03 16.67 0.63
CA ILE A 150 2.20 15.62 1.21
C ILE A 150 3.11 14.69 1.99
N LEU A 151 3.02 14.74 3.32
CA LEU A 151 3.97 14.13 4.24
C LEU A 151 3.31 12.98 4.98
N TYR A 152 3.74 11.75 4.70
CA TYR A 152 3.33 10.59 5.47
C TYR A 152 4.09 10.57 6.81
N PRO A 153 3.49 9.98 7.87
CA PRO A 153 4.14 9.88 9.17
C PRO A 153 5.49 9.15 9.05
N HIS A 154 6.47 9.57 9.85
CA HIS A 154 7.78 8.93 9.91
C HIS A 154 7.68 7.54 10.58
N MET A 155 8.65 6.67 10.29
CA MET A 155 8.81 5.42 11.03
C MET A 155 9.26 5.71 12.47
N THR A 156 8.97 4.81 13.40
CA THR A 156 9.47 4.91 14.77
C THR A 156 11.00 5.08 14.76
N ASN A 157 11.51 6.01 15.57
CA ASN A 157 12.92 6.42 15.64
C ASN A 157 13.45 7.19 14.42
N ASP A 158 12.56 7.76 13.60
CA ASP A 158 12.94 8.43 12.36
C ASP A 158 12.40 9.87 12.21
N GLU A 159 12.39 10.62 13.31
CA GLU A 159 11.77 11.95 13.38
C GLU A 159 12.45 13.00 12.48
N GLY A 160 13.76 12.86 12.21
CA GLY A 160 14.54 13.78 11.38
C GLY A 160 14.36 13.63 9.87
N ALA A 161 13.74 12.53 9.45
CA ALA A 161 13.51 12.13 8.08
C ALA A 161 12.99 13.22 7.14
N TYR A 162 11.90 13.86 7.55
CA TYR A 162 11.23 14.87 6.75
C TYR A 162 12.13 16.09 6.54
N ASN A 163 12.84 16.51 7.59
CA ASN A 163 13.72 17.66 7.51
C ASN A 163 14.91 17.37 6.60
N PHE A 164 15.46 16.15 6.66
CA PHE A 164 16.49 15.68 5.75
C PHE A 164 15.99 15.66 4.30
N TRP A 165 14.85 15.03 4.02
CA TRP A 165 14.26 14.97 2.68
C TRP A 165 13.96 16.36 2.12
N LYS A 166 13.35 17.25 2.93
CA LYS A 166 13.08 18.62 2.51
C LYS A 166 14.37 19.38 2.16
N LYS A 167 15.41 19.23 2.99
CA LYS A 167 16.69 19.95 2.82
C LYS A 167 17.49 19.41 1.63
N ASN A 168 17.63 18.09 1.51
CA ASN A 168 18.56 17.47 0.56
C ASN A 168 17.90 17.11 -0.78
N THR A 169 16.64 16.68 -0.75
CA THR A 169 15.90 16.25 -1.94
C THR A 169 15.15 17.44 -2.56
N LEU A 170 14.27 18.06 -1.78
CA LEU A 170 13.40 19.11 -2.32
C LEU A 170 14.12 20.45 -2.47
N ARG A 171 15.00 20.83 -1.53
CA ARG A 171 15.78 22.09 -1.55
C ARG A 171 14.88 23.30 -1.79
N THR A 172 13.93 23.56 -0.89
CA THR A 172 12.98 24.70 -1.02
C THR A 172 13.05 25.66 0.15
N ASN A 173 12.99 26.96 -0.18
CA ASN A 173 12.82 28.07 0.74
C ASN A 173 11.37 28.57 0.82
N GLY A 174 10.44 27.90 0.13
CA GLY A 174 9.01 28.22 0.13
C GLY A 174 8.42 28.35 1.53
N LYS A 175 7.62 29.40 1.74
CA LYS A 175 6.95 29.70 3.00
C LYS A 175 5.71 28.82 3.15
N VAL A 176 5.59 28.14 4.29
CA VAL A 176 4.37 27.40 4.61
C VAL A 176 3.24 28.39 4.89
N ILE A 177 2.21 28.38 4.05
CA ILE A 177 1.03 29.25 4.19
C ILE A 177 -0.17 28.51 4.79
N LEU A 178 -0.19 27.18 4.71
CA LEU A 178 -1.23 26.35 5.31
C LEU A 178 -0.67 24.98 5.69
N THR A 179 -1.09 24.45 6.83
CA THR A 179 -0.81 23.07 7.24
C THR A 179 -2.12 22.39 7.63
N LYS A 180 -2.34 21.17 7.14
CA LYS A 180 -3.49 20.36 7.49
C LYS A 180 -3.06 18.92 7.75
N THR A 181 -3.41 18.39 8.91
CA THR A 181 -3.19 16.98 9.24
C THR A 181 -4.48 16.20 9.08
N PHE A 182 -4.40 15.06 8.40
CA PHE A 182 -5.52 14.18 8.11
C PHE A 182 -5.53 13.01 9.08
N PHE A 183 -6.68 12.34 9.12
CA PHE A 183 -6.81 11.07 9.81
C PHE A 183 -5.76 10.07 9.29
N GLY A 184 -5.08 9.40 10.22
CA GLY A 184 -3.92 8.56 9.93
C GLY A 184 -2.57 9.27 9.78
N GLY A 185 -2.49 10.54 10.15
CA GLY A 185 -1.22 11.24 10.38
C GLY A 185 -0.56 11.79 9.12
N ILE A 186 -1.21 11.73 7.96
CA ILE A 186 -0.71 12.39 6.74
C ILE A 186 -0.87 13.90 6.92
N THR A 187 0.21 14.66 6.81
CA THR A 187 0.20 16.13 6.91
C THR A 187 0.46 16.74 5.54
N VAL A 188 -0.41 17.63 5.10
CA VAL A 188 -0.21 18.44 3.90
C VAL A 188 0.21 19.84 4.28
N LYS A 189 1.34 20.30 3.73
CA LYS A 189 1.81 21.68 3.85
C LYS A 189 1.69 22.37 2.50
N LYS A 190 0.92 23.45 2.43
CA LYS A 190 0.84 24.32 1.26
C LYS A 190 1.97 25.36 1.37
N LEU A 191 2.82 25.40 0.37
CA LEU A 191 3.91 26.35 0.24
C LEU A 191 3.53 27.46 -0.74
N LEU A 192 3.92 28.68 -0.40
CA LEU A 192 4.08 29.78 -1.33
C LEU A 192 5.57 29.90 -1.67
N ILE A 193 5.90 29.66 -2.94
CA ILE A 193 7.26 29.79 -3.46
C ILE A 193 7.32 31.10 -4.24
N GLU A 194 8.16 32.03 -3.75
CA GLU A 194 8.42 33.31 -4.39
C GLU A 194 9.84 33.30 -4.95
N GLY A 195 9.98 33.55 -6.25
CA GLY A 195 11.28 33.62 -6.92
C GLY A 195 11.85 32.27 -7.36
N LYS A 196 13.16 32.28 -7.66
CA LYS A 196 13.85 31.11 -8.21
C LYS A 196 14.30 30.18 -7.09
N GLU A 197 13.87 28.93 -7.15
CA GLU A 197 14.30 27.86 -6.26
C GLU A 197 15.44 27.04 -6.87
N PRO A 198 16.29 26.39 -6.06
CA PRO A 198 17.20 25.36 -6.53
C PRO A 198 16.44 24.22 -7.23
N ASP A 199 17.11 23.48 -8.11
CA ASP A 199 16.50 22.28 -8.70
C ASP A 199 16.30 21.18 -7.64
N VAL A 200 15.25 20.38 -7.85
CA VAL A 200 14.97 19.18 -7.05
C VAL A 200 16.04 18.14 -7.37
N ASP A 201 16.46 17.37 -6.37
CA ASP A 201 17.37 16.24 -6.59
C ASP A 201 16.76 15.26 -7.64
N PRO A 202 17.46 14.99 -8.76
CA PRO A 202 16.96 14.12 -9.81
C PRO A 202 16.57 12.71 -9.31
N ASN A 203 17.22 12.23 -8.25
CA ASN A 203 16.96 10.91 -7.68
C ASN A 203 15.53 10.77 -7.15
N TYR A 204 14.89 11.88 -6.77
CA TYR A 204 13.49 11.88 -6.36
C TYR A 204 12.57 11.33 -7.46
N TYR A 205 12.81 11.71 -8.72
CA TYR A 205 12.02 11.26 -9.87
C TYR A 205 12.30 9.80 -10.24
N GLN A 206 13.41 9.25 -9.78
CA GLN A 206 13.81 7.86 -10.02
C GLN A 206 13.35 6.93 -8.90
N GLY A 207 12.67 7.45 -7.87
CA GLY A 207 12.31 6.67 -6.68
C GLY A 207 13.51 6.26 -5.82
N LEU A 208 14.68 6.88 -6.07
CA LEU A 208 15.95 6.56 -5.42
C LEU A 208 16.23 7.55 -4.28
N ILE A 209 15.38 7.58 -3.27
CA ILE A 209 15.56 8.49 -2.13
C ILE A 209 16.51 7.82 -1.13
N PHE A 210 17.82 7.98 -1.34
CA PHE A 210 18.84 7.50 -0.41
C PHE A 210 18.91 8.39 0.82
N ARG A 211 19.15 7.78 1.98
CA ARG A 211 19.56 8.44 3.20
C ARG A 211 20.96 8.04 3.58
#